data_AF-A0A0F8TZD3-F1
#
_entry.id   AF-A0A0F8TZD3-F1
#
_cell.length_a   1.000
_cell.length_b   1.000
_cell.length_c   1.000
_cell.angle_alpha   90.00
_cell.angle_beta   90.00
_cell.angle_gamma   90.00
#
_symmetry.space_group_name_H-M   'P 1'
#
loop_
_entity.id
_entity.type
_entity.pdbx_description
1 polymer ?
#
loop_
_entity_poly.entity_id
_entity_poly.type
_entity_poly.pdbx_seq_one_letter_code
_entity_poly.pdbx_strand_id
1 'polypeptide(L)'
;IVSNTAGTTIGTSPYSESLKRRRKGAASALNRPSVESYVSHLDVESKAFVAELYKYGNGGKTPVDPMAMIQRLSLSLALTLNWGVRIASQEEELFDEITEVEDEISKFRSTTGNLQDYIPLLRLNPFSTNSKKAKEMRDRRDRYLDGLNRGLDDRMEKGIHKPCIQSNVILDEETRLNSAELTSISLTMLSGGLDTVTTLVAWSITLLAQRPDIQDKAATAIQQMYSQSQPLCDANDDQKCAYVVALVRECL
;
A
#
# COMPACT_ATOMS: atom_id res chain seq x y z
N ILE A 1 4.91 -21.84 3.22
CA ILE A 1 4.01 -22.15 2.08
C ILE A 1 3.82 -20.90 1.22
N VAL A 2 3.16 -19.87 1.76
CA VAL A 2 2.88 -18.63 1.01
C VAL A 2 4.14 -17.84 0.62
N SER A 3 5.26 -18.01 1.33
CA SER A 3 6.52 -17.30 1.07
C SER A 3 7.58 -18.14 0.33
N ASN A 4 7.24 -19.33 -0.16
CA ASN A 4 8.24 -20.27 -0.66
C ASN A 4 8.84 -19.90 -2.05
N THR A 5 8.16 -19.07 -2.84
CA THR A 5 8.54 -18.71 -4.23
C THR A 5 9.04 -17.28 -4.34
N ALA A 6 8.22 -16.30 -3.95
CA ALA A 6 8.56 -14.88 -3.94
C ALA A 6 9.51 -14.46 -2.79
N GLY A 7 9.85 -15.40 -1.90
CA GLY A 7 10.61 -15.15 -0.68
C GLY A 7 9.75 -14.56 0.45
N THR A 8 10.40 -14.30 1.59
CA THR A 8 9.80 -13.59 2.73
C THR A 8 9.81 -12.07 2.49
N THR A 9 8.87 -11.35 3.10
CA THR A 9 8.90 -9.87 3.12
C THR A 9 10.06 -9.37 3.98
N ILE A 10 10.44 -8.10 3.88
CA ILE A 10 11.48 -7.49 4.74
C ILE A 10 11.12 -7.67 6.22
N GLY A 11 9.85 -7.48 6.59
CA GLY A 11 9.38 -7.57 7.96
C GLY A 11 9.36 -9.01 8.54
N THR A 12 9.33 -10.04 7.69
CA THR A 12 9.23 -11.45 8.12
C THR A 12 10.51 -12.25 7.84
N SER A 13 11.53 -11.61 7.28
CA SER A 13 12.81 -12.25 6.97
C SER A 13 13.70 -12.35 8.21
N PRO A 14 14.40 -13.48 8.44
CA PRO A 14 15.40 -13.57 9.50
C PRO A 14 16.58 -12.64 9.21
N TYR A 15 17.28 -12.23 10.27
CA TYR A 15 18.44 -11.36 10.15
C TYR A 15 19.55 -12.00 9.30
N SER A 16 19.99 -11.27 8.28
CA SER A 16 21.00 -11.71 7.32
C SER A 16 21.57 -10.51 6.56
N GLU A 17 22.70 -10.70 5.87
CA GLU A 17 23.23 -9.67 4.96
C GLU A 17 22.26 -9.35 3.83
N SER A 18 21.49 -10.33 3.35
CA SER A 18 20.41 -10.09 2.37
C SER A 18 19.33 -9.18 2.94
N LEU A 19 18.90 -9.39 4.20
CA LEU A 19 17.95 -8.49 4.85
C LEU A 19 18.49 -7.06 4.97
N LYS A 20 19.75 -6.89 5.35
CA LYS A 20 20.38 -5.56 5.42
C LYS A 20 20.35 -4.85 4.07
N ARG A 21 20.70 -5.55 2.99
CA ARG A 21 20.66 -4.98 1.63
C ARG A 21 19.23 -4.61 1.21
N ARG A 22 18.25 -5.48 1.45
CA ARG A 22 16.82 -5.18 1.16
C ARG A 22 16.35 -3.95 1.94
N ARG A 23 16.70 -3.84 3.22
CA ARG A 23 16.40 -2.65 4.05
C ARG A 23 17.07 -1.41 3.51
N LYS A 24 18.35 -1.49 3.10
CA LYS A 24 19.07 -0.36 2.49
C LYS A 24 18.39 0.09 1.19
N GLY A 25 18.04 -0.83 0.28
CA GLY A 25 17.36 -0.51 -0.98
C GLY A 25 15.96 0.08 -0.78
N ALA A 26 15.17 -0.48 0.14
CA ALA A 26 13.89 0.11 0.50
C ALA A 26 14.06 1.51 1.11
N ALA A 27 15.04 1.70 1.99
CA ALA A 27 15.32 3.00 2.62
C ALA A 27 15.85 4.06 1.64
N SER A 28 16.64 3.66 0.63
CA SER A 28 17.09 4.60 -0.41
C SER A 28 15.92 5.06 -1.28
N ALA A 29 14.98 4.16 -1.59
CA ALA A 29 13.81 4.49 -2.39
C ALA A 29 12.68 5.20 -1.62
N LEU A 30 12.71 5.22 -0.29
CA LEU A 30 11.69 5.82 0.59
C LEU A 30 12.22 6.97 1.45
N ASN A 31 13.43 7.46 1.17
CA ASN A 31 13.96 8.65 1.83
C ASN A 31 13.22 9.92 1.37
N ARG A 32 13.43 11.03 2.09
CA ARG A 32 12.75 12.30 1.81
C ARG A 32 12.88 12.76 0.34
N PRO A 33 14.07 12.80 -0.28
CA PRO A 33 14.19 13.16 -1.70
C PRO A 33 13.42 12.24 -2.66
N SER A 34 13.41 10.93 -2.38
CA SER A 34 12.66 9.98 -3.21
C SER A 34 11.14 10.16 -3.05
N VAL A 35 10.67 10.38 -1.82
CA VAL A 35 9.25 10.65 -1.54
C VAL A 35 8.79 11.94 -2.22
N GLU A 36 9.61 12.99 -2.24
CA GLU A 36 9.33 14.23 -2.99
C GLU A 36 9.06 13.94 -4.47
N SER A 37 9.80 13.01 -5.09
CA SER A 37 9.56 12.59 -6.48
C SER A 37 8.22 11.87 -6.70
N TYR A 38 7.64 11.30 -5.63
CA TYR A 38 6.37 10.56 -5.69
C TYR A 38 5.14 11.41 -5.34
N VAL A 39 5.29 12.64 -4.84
CA VAL A 39 4.15 13.46 -4.36
C VAL A 39 3.09 13.63 -5.44
N SER A 40 3.49 13.81 -6.70
CA SER A 40 2.53 13.90 -7.81
C SER A 40 1.62 12.67 -7.94
N HIS A 41 2.10 11.49 -7.57
CA HIS A 41 1.30 10.27 -7.52
C HIS A 41 0.34 10.27 -6.33
N LEU A 42 0.80 10.72 -5.16
CA LEU A 42 -0.03 10.84 -3.95
C LEU A 42 -1.21 11.81 -4.16
N ASP A 43 -0.96 12.93 -4.83
CA ASP A 43 -1.97 13.95 -5.14
C ASP A 43 -3.06 13.40 -6.06
N VAL A 44 -2.68 12.66 -7.10
CA VAL A 44 -3.63 12.05 -8.03
C VAL A 44 -4.52 11.05 -7.32
N GLU A 45 -3.95 10.20 -6.46
CA GLU A 45 -4.74 9.23 -5.71
C GLU A 45 -5.64 9.86 -4.65
N SER A 46 -5.13 10.88 -3.94
CA SER A 46 -5.91 11.62 -2.94
C SER A 46 -7.11 12.31 -3.59
N LYS A 47 -6.93 12.94 -4.76
CA LYS A 47 -8.03 13.55 -5.52
C LYS A 47 -9.03 12.51 -6.01
N ALA A 48 -8.56 11.37 -6.53
CA ALA A 48 -9.42 10.30 -6.99
C ALA A 48 -10.28 9.73 -5.85
N PHE A 49 -9.68 9.51 -4.67
CA PHE A 49 -10.39 9.05 -3.48
C PHE A 49 -11.51 10.00 -3.05
N VAL A 50 -11.22 11.30 -2.96
CA VAL A 50 -12.22 12.32 -2.61
C VAL A 50 -13.32 12.41 -3.68
N ALA A 51 -12.96 12.31 -4.97
CA ALA A 51 -13.91 12.35 -6.06
C ALA A 51 -14.87 11.15 -6.04
N GLU A 52 -14.40 9.96 -5.69
CA GLU A 52 -15.27 8.78 -5.53
C GLU A 52 -16.22 8.91 -4.36
N LEU A 53 -15.74 9.37 -3.20
CA LEU A 53 -16.59 9.65 -2.04
C LEU A 53 -17.68 10.66 -2.39
N TYR A 54 -17.33 11.72 -3.13
CA TYR A 54 -18.28 12.73 -3.58
C TYR A 54 -19.32 12.15 -4.56
N LYS A 55 -18.86 11.36 -5.54
CA LYS A 55 -19.72 10.71 -6.55
C LYS A 55 -20.69 9.73 -5.91
N TYR A 56 -20.18 8.76 -5.14
CA TYR A 56 -21.01 7.72 -4.52
C TYR A 56 -21.89 8.27 -3.38
N GLY A 57 -21.44 9.34 -2.72
CA GLY A 57 -22.25 10.04 -1.71
C GLY A 57 -23.26 11.01 -2.29
N ASN A 58 -23.37 11.14 -3.61
CA ASN A 58 -24.25 12.12 -4.27
C ASN A 58 -24.07 13.54 -3.68
N GLY A 59 -22.82 13.96 -3.53
CA GLY A 59 -22.45 15.24 -2.90
C GLY A 59 -22.81 15.34 -1.42
N GLY A 60 -22.81 14.21 -0.69
CA GLY A 60 -23.13 14.14 0.73
C GLY A 60 -24.62 13.92 1.05
N LYS A 61 -25.45 13.68 0.04
CA LYS A 61 -26.90 13.41 0.21
C LYS A 61 -27.21 11.96 0.58
N THR A 62 -26.28 11.04 0.33
CA THR A 62 -26.47 9.61 0.57
C THR A 62 -25.33 9.10 1.46
N PRO A 63 -25.62 8.27 2.47
CA PRO A 63 -24.58 7.57 3.23
C PRO A 63 -23.73 6.70 2.31
N VAL A 64 -22.45 6.59 2.62
CA VAL A 64 -21.48 5.83 1.85
C VAL A 64 -20.67 4.96 2.80
N ASP A 65 -20.47 3.69 2.44
CA ASP A 65 -19.44 2.86 3.03
C ASP A 65 -18.09 3.20 2.36
N PRO A 66 -17.12 3.79 3.08
CA PRO A 66 -15.87 4.23 2.48
C PRO A 66 -14.91 3.08 2.17
N MET A 67 -15.16 1.86 2.65
CA MET A 67 -14.15 0.79 2.65
C MET A 67 -13.61 0.46 1.26
N ALA A 68 -14.48 0.34 0.25
CA ALA A 68 -14.07 0.03 -1.12
C ALA A 68 -13.16 1.12 -1.72
N MET A 69 -13.48 2.40 -1.50
CA MET A 69 -12.66 3.53 -1.96
C MET A 69 -11.34 3.63 -1.20
N ILE A 70 -11.32 3.29 0.09
CA ILE A 70 -10.09 3.22 0.88
C ILE A 70 -9.18 2.11 0.35
N GLN A 71 -9.73 0.90 0.12
CA GLN A 71 -8.97 -0.22 -0.43
C GLN A 71 -8.40 0.12 -1.82
N ARG A 72 -9.19 0.78 -2.68
CA ARG A 72 -8.69 1.27 -3.98
C ARG A 72 -7.59 2.31 -3.83
N LEU A 73 -7.74 3.28 -2.93
CA LEU A 73 -6.70 4.27 -2.63
C LEU A 73 -5.41 3.57 -2.20
N SER A 74 -5.48 2.66 -1.22
CA SER A 74 -4.32 1.95 -0.68
C SER A 74 -3.65 1.06 -1.72
N LEU A 75 -4.42 0.31 -2.50
CA LEU A 75 -3.86 -0.54 -3.55
C LEU A 75 -3.25 0.29 -4.67
N SER A 76 -3.93 1.33 -5.16
CA SER A 76 -3.40 2.18 -6.23
C SER A 76 -2.14 2.91 -5.79
N LEU A 77 -2.06 3.38 -4.55
CA LEU A 77 -0.83 3.94 -3.97
C LEU A 77 0.29 2.90 -3.93
N ALA A 78 0.03 1.69 -3.41
CA ALA A 78 1.03 0.63 -3.35
C ALA A 78 1.57 0.27 -4.74
N LEU A 79 0.69 0.17 -5.75
CA LEU A 79 1.08 -0.15 -7.11
C LEU A 79 1.80 1.01 -7.81
N THR A 80 1.34 2.24 -7.62
CA THR A 80 1.93 3.42 -8.25
C THR A 80 3.30 3.70 -7.66
N LEU A 81 3.44 3.65 -6.34
CA LEU A 81 4.73 3.85 -5.69
C LEU A 81 5.71 2.73 -6.01
N ASN A 82 5.27 1.47 -6.10
CA ASN A 82 6.19 0.35 -6.31
C ASN A 82 6.52 0.08 -7.78
N TRP A 83 5.53 0.10 -8.68
CA TRP A 83 5.68 -0.19 -10.12
C TRP A 83 5.40 1.01 -11.02
N GLY A 84 4.94 2.15 -10.52
CA GLY A 84 4.50 3.26 -11.38
C GLY A 84 3.26 2.93 -12.21
N VAL A 85 2.43 1.99 -11.76
CA VAL A 85 1.17 1.58 -12.39
C VAL A 85 0.01 1.96 -11.48
N ARG A 86 -1.02 2.54 -12.08
CA ARG A 86 -2.20 3.04 -11.37
C ARG A 86 -3.39 2.11 -11.59
N ILE A 87 -4.18 1.87 -10.55
CA ILE A 87 -5.54 1.33 -10.68
C ILE A 87 -6.50 2.52 -10.73
N ALA A 88 -7.12 2.71 -11.89
CA ALA A 88 -8.01 3.82 -12.15
C ALA A 88 -9.41 3.62 -11.56
N SER A 89 -9.88 2.37 -11.46
CA SER A 89 -11.20 2.03 -10.94
C SER A 89 -11.18 0.77 -10.06
N GLN A 90 -12.07 0.73 -9.08
CA GLN A 90 -12.38 -0.49 -8.33
C GLN A 90 -13.04 -1.59 -9.20
N GLU A 91 -13.46 -1.25 -10.42
CA GLU A 91 -14.09 -2.18 -11.38
C GLU A 91 -13.05 -2.94 -12.23
N GLU A 92 -11.75 -2.70 -12.03
CA GLU A 92 -10.70 -3.41 -12.75
C GLU A 92 -10.51 -4.83 -12.19
N GLU A 93 -10.47 -5.83 -13.06
CA GLU A 93 -10.27 -7.25 -12.65
C GLU A 93 -9.00 -7.45 -11.81
N LEU A 94 -7.95 -6.65 -12.07
CA LEU A 94 -6.71 -6.68 -11.30
C LEU A 94 -6.90 -6.20 -9.86
N PHE A 95 -7.82 -5.25 -9.61
CA PHE A 95 -8.14 -4.76 -8.28
C PHE A 95 -8.76 -5.88 -7.44
N ASP A 96 -9.78 -6.56 -7.98
CA ASP A 96 -10.47 -7.66 -7.31
C ASP A 96 -9.53 -8.84 -7.05
N GLU A 97 -8.72 -9.23 -8.04
CA GLU A 97 -7.75 -10.33 -7.90
C GLU A 97 -6.74 -10.04 -6.78
N ILE A 98 -6.14 -8.85 -6.75
CA ILE A 98 -5.14 -8.52 -5.72
C ILE A 98 -5.79 -8.43 -4.35
N THR A 99 -6.97 -7.80 -4.24
CA THR A 99 -7.65 -7.61 -2.95
C THR A 99 -8.06 -8.95 -2.35
N GLU A 100 -8.65 -9.85 -3.14
CA GLU A 100 -9.01 -11.20 -2.69
C GLU A 100 -7.77 -11.99 -2.23
N VAL A 101 -6.72 -11.98 -3.05
CA VAL A 101 -5.51 -12.75 -2.79
C VAL A 101 -4.77 -12.22 -1.56
N GLU A 102 -4.58 -10.90 -1.43
CA GLU A 102 -3.87 -10.33 -0.28
C GLU A 102 -4.68 -10.48 1.02
N ASP A 103 -6.01 -10.36 1.01
CA ASP A 103 -6.86 -10.60 2.19
C ASP A 103 -6.73 -12.06 2.69
N GLU A 104 -6.82 -13.03 1.77
CA GLU A 104 -6.64 -14.44 2.12
C GLU A 104 -5.21 -14.75 2.61
N ILE A 105 -4.19 -14.15 1.98
CA ILE A 105 -2.80 -14.26 2.44
C ILE A 105 -2.63 -13.61 3.82
N SER A 106 -3.32 -12.50 4.11
CA SER A 106 -3.31 -11.84 5.41
C SER A 106 -3.89 -12.75 6.50
N LYS A 107 -4.99 -13.46 6.22
CA LYS A 107 -5.56 -14.47 7.12
C LYS A 107 -4.59 -15.62 7.42
N PHE A 108 -3.84 -16.11 6.42
CA PHE A 108 -2.79 -17.11 6.66
C PHE A 108 -1.61 -16.59 7.48
N ARG A 109 -1.35 -15.28 7.46
CA ARG A 109 -0.29 -14.62 8.25
C ARG A 109 -0.78 -14.11 9.60
N SER A 110 -2.10 -14.16 9.85
CA SER A 110 -2.69 -13.67 11.08
C SER A 110 -2.15 -14.45 12.28
N THR A 111 -1.60 -13.72 13.23
CA THR A 111 -1.10 -14.31 14.48
C THR A 111 -2.26 -14.75 15.35
N THR A 112 -3.41 -14.09 15.31
CA THR A 112 -4.58 -14.42 16.15
C THR A 112 -5.55 -15.40 15.49
N GLY A 113 -5.57 -15.47 14.16
CA GLY A 113 -6.53 -16.29 13.40
C GLY A 113 -6.17 -17.78 13.28
N ASN A 114 -4.92 -18.15 13.57
CA ASN A 114 -4.40 -19.49 13.28
C ASN A 114 -4.16 -20.32 14.56
N LEU A 115 -5.19 -21.05 15.01
CA LEU A 115 -5.10 -21.91 16.21
C LEU A 115 -3.96 -22.95 16.14
N GLN A 116 -3.58 -23.39 14.94
CA GLN A 116 -2.46 -24.31 14.72
C GLN A 116 -1.10 -23.73 15.12
N ASP A 117 -0.97 -22.41 15.23
CA ASP A 117 0.25 -21.75 15.69
C ASP A 117 0.42 -21.88 17.20
N TYR A 118 -0.69 -21.97 17.93
CA TYR A 118 -0.75 -22.09 19.38
C TYR A 118 -0.91 -23.53 19.90
N ILE A 119 -1.63 -24.37 19.16
CA ILE A 119 -1.98 -25.74 19.57
C ILE A 119 -1.33 -26.72 18.58
N PRO A 120 -0.16 -27.30 18.91
CA PRO A 120 0.59 -28.16 18.00
C PRO A 120 -0.18 -29.37 17.46
N LEU A 121 -1.11 -29.93 18.25
CA LEU A 121 -1.94 -31.07 17.84
C LEU A 121 -2.82 -30.76 16.61
N LEU A 122 -3.24 -29.50 16.44
CA LEU A 122 -4.05 -29.09 15.29
C LEU A 122 -3.28 -29.17 13.96
N ARG A 123 -1.93 -29.20 13.99
CA ARG A 123 -1.09 -29.36 12.80
C ARG A 123 -1.14 -30.77 12.21
N LEU A 124 -1.58 -31.75 13.00
CA LEU A 124 -1.66 -33.16 12.58
C LEU A 124 -2.95 -33.47 11.82
N ASN A 125 -3.84 -32.49 11.62
CA ASN A 125 -5.11 -32.70 10.92
C ASN A 125 -4.88 -33.05 9.43
N PRO A 126 -5.10 -34.31 9.01
CA PRO A 126 -4.83 -34.74 7.65
C PRO A 126 -5.88 -34.24 6.64
N PHE A 127 -7.00 -33.69 7.12
CA PHE A 127 -8.09 -33.14 6.31
C PHE A 127 -7.98 -31.63 6.08
N SER A 128 -6.90 -31.00 6.54
CA SER A 128 -6.68 -29.56 6.38
C SER A 128 -6.48 -29.20 4.90
N THR A 129 -7.38 -28.40 4.36
CA THR A 129 -7.27 -27.81 3.01
C THR A 129 -6.43 -26.53 3.00
N ASN A 130 -6.00 -26.04 4.17
CA ASN A 130 -5.29 -24.76 4.32
C ASN A 130 -4.00 -24.71 3.51
N SER A 131 -3.21 -25.78 3.50
CA SER A 131 -1.97 -25.83 2.71
C SER A 131 -2.22 -25.74 1.21
N LYS A 132 -3.33 -26.33 0.72
CA LYS A 132 -3.73 -26.25 -0.70
C LYS A 132 -4.15 -24.83 -1.04
N LYS A 133 -5.03 -24.22 -0.23
CA LYS A 133 -5.49 -22.84 -0.43
C LYS A 133 -4.34 -21.83 -0.34
N ALA A 134 -3.43 -22.00 0.63
CA ALA A 134 -2.23 -21.17 0.75
C ALA A 134 -1.30 -21.26 -0.47
N LYS A 135 -1.19 -22.45 -1.09
CA LYS A 135 -0.43 -22.63 -2.34
C LYS A 135 -1.15 -21.96 -3.51
N GLU A 136 -2.46 -22.10 -3.61
CA GLU A 136 -3.28 -21.47 -4.65
C GLU A 136 -3.17 -19.94 -4.60
N MET A 137 -3.36 -19.32 -3.42
CA MET A 137 -3.22 -17.87 -3.25
C MET A 137 -1.80 -17.39 -3.60
N ARG A 138 -0.77 -18.16 -3.23
CA ARG A 138 0.62 -17.86 -3.62
C ARG A 138 0.78 -17.88 -5.14
N ASP A 139 0.29 -18.93 -5.81
CA ASP A 139 0.44 -19.08 -7.26
C ASP A 139 -0.34 -17.98 -8.01
N ARG A 140 -1.51 -17.56 -7.50
CA ARG A 140 -2.26 -16.38 -8.00
C ARG A 140 -1.45 -15.09 -7.84
N ARG A 141 -0.86 -14.86 -6.66
CA ARG A 141 0.00 -13.71 -6.40
C ARG A 141 1.20 -13.63 -7.32
N ASP A 142 1.91 -14.74 -7.45
CA ASP A 142 3.12 -14.77 -8.27
C ASP A 142 2.80 -14.38 -9.73
N ARG A 143 1.63 -14.79 -10.27
CA ARG A 143 1.20 -14.39 -11.62
C ARG A 143 1.05 -12.89 -11.81
N TYR A 144 0.35 -12.19 -10.91
CA TYR A 144 0.18 -10.74 -11.07
C TYR A 144 1.47 -9.98 -10.76
N LEU A 145 2.29 -10.44 -9.82
CA LEU A 145 3.61 -9.84 -9.55
C LEU A 145 4.54 -9.97 -10.77
N ASP A 146 4.58 -11.14 -11.41
CA ASP A 146 5.35 -11.35 -12.64
C ASP A 146 4.83 -10.50 -13.81
N GLY A 147 3.51 -10.25 -13.87
CA GLY A 147 2.91 -9.32 -14.82
C GLY A 147 3.37 -7.87 -14.59
N LEU A 148 3.30 -7.40 -13.34
CA LEU A 148 3.70 -6.06 -12.95
C LEU A 148 5.20 -5.79 -13.17
N ASN A 149 6.05 -6.76 -12.80
CA ASN A 149 7.50 -6.69 -13.01
C ASN A 149 7.83 -6.58 -14.50
N ARG A 150 7.31 -7.48 -15.34
CA ARG A 150 7.53 -7.43 -16.80
C ARG A 150 7.03 -6.13 -17.42
N GLY A 151 5.89 -5.62 -16.95
CA GLY A 151 5.35 -4.35 -17.41
C GLY A 151 6.18 -3.14 -16.99
N LEU A 152 6.93 -3.22 -15.88
CA LEU A 152 7.92 -2.21 -15.54
C LEU A 152 9.17 -2.33 -16.41
N ASP A 153 9.72 -3.53 -16.55
CA ASP A 153 10.92 -3.78 -17.36
C ASP A 153 10.73 -3.25 -18.80
N ASP A 154 9.60 -3.55 -19.44
CA ASP A 154 9.26 -3.06 -20.78
C ASP A 154 9.21 -1.52 -20.86
N ARG A 155 8.65 -0.84 -19.84
CA ARG A 155 8.63 0.62 -19.78
C ARG A 155 10.00 1.22 -19.51
N MET A 156 10.85 0.53 -18.76
CA MET A 156 12.24 0.94 -18.52
C MET A 156 13.07 0.82 -19.80
N GLU A 157 12.98 -0.30 -20.52
CA GLU A 157 13.64 -0.51 -21.81
C GLU A 157 13.24 0.54 -22.86
N LYS A 158 11.96 0.92 -22.88
CA LYS A 158 11.44 1.97 -23.78
C LYS A 158 11.75 3.40 -23.32
N GLY A 159 12.29 3.60 -22.12
CA GLY A 159 12.57 4.93 -21.56
C GLY A 159 11.33 5.75 -21.21
N ILE A 160 10.17 5.12 -21.02
CA ILE A 160 8.88 5.79 -20.72
C ILE A 160 8.38 5.54 -19.29
N HIS A 161 9.19 4.86 -18.47
CA HIS A 161 8.83 4.59 -17.07
C HIS A 161 8.74 5.90 -16.27
N LYS A 162 7.90 5.89 -15.24
CA LYS A 162 7.84 6.95 -14.22
C LYS A 162 8.69 6.53 -13.02
N PRO A 163 9.25 7.49 -12.26
CA PRO A 163 9.96 7.17 -11.02
C PRO A 163 9.06 6.37 -10.06
N CYS A 164 9.57 5.22 -9.60
CA CYS A 164 8.93 4.36 -8.62
C CYS A 164 10.01 3.62 -7.82
N ILE A 165 9.61 2.95 -6.73
CA ILE A 165 10.54 2.24 -5.84
C ILE A 165 11.36 1.21 -6.62
N GLN A 166 10.74 0.36 -7.45
CA GLN A 166 11.49 -0.62 -8.22
C GLN A 166 12.47 0.04 -9.19
N SER A 167 12.04 1.04 -9.99
CA SER A 167 12.94 1.69 -10.94
C SER A 167 14.11 2.36 -10.23
N ASN A 168 13.86 3.02 -9.10
CA ASN A 168 14.90 3.70 -8.33
C ASN A 168 15.90 2.70 -7.73
N VAL A 169 15.44 1.55 -7.25
CA VAL A 169 16.34 0.50 -6.73
C VAL A 169 17.10 -0.19 -7.86
N ILE A 170 16.49 -0.40 -9.02
CA ILE A 170 17.17 -1.00 -10.19
C ILE A 170 18.25 -0.07 -10.75
N LEU A 171 17.99 1.24 -10.78
CA LEU A 171 18.92 2.26 -11.29
C LEU A 171 20.02 2.64 -10.29
N ASP A 172 19.86 2.32 -9.02
CA ASP A 172 20.87 2.60 -7.98
C ASP A 172 22.03 1.59 -8.07
N GLU A 173 23.14 2.03 -8.70
CA GLU A 173 24.34 1.22 -8.87
C GLU A 173 24.99 0.79 -7.53
N GLU A 174 24.75 1.53 -6.43
CA GLU A 174 25.26 1.17 -5.11
C GLU A 174 24.45 0.07 -4.42
N THR A 175 23.19 -0.15 -4.83
CA THR A 175 22.32 -1.20 -4.30
C THR A 175 22.08 -2.29 -5.34
N ARG A 176 23.13 -3.04 -5.69
CA ARG A 176 23.00 -4.28 -6.48
C ARG A 176 22.22 -5.36 -5.73
N LEU A 177 20.90 -5.33 -5.90
CA LEU A 177 19.99 -6.36 -5.42
C LEU A 177 19.78 -7.42 -6.50
N ASN A 178 19.65 -8.68 -6.09
CA ASN A 178 19.22 -9.72 -7.01
C ASN A 178 17.69 -9.72 -7.18
N SER A 179 17.18 -10.45 -8.18
CA SER A 179 15.74 -10.51 -8.48
C SER A 179 14.87 -10.96 -7.30
N ALA A 180 15.37 -11.86 -6.44
CA ALA A 180 14.63 -12.29 -5.26
C ALA A 180 14.57 -11.20 -4.17
N GLU A 181 15.64 -10.41 -4.02
CA GLU A 181 15.67 -9.25 -3.12
C GLU A 181 14.73 -8.14 -3.61
N LEU A 182 14.69 -7.86 -4.92
CA LEU A 182 13.74 -6.93 -5.53
C LEU A 182 12.28 -7.39 -5.35
N THR A 183 12.00 -8.66 -5.65
CA THR A 183 10.66 -9.25 -5.44
C THR A 183 10.21 -9.15 -3.98
N SER A 184 11.13 -9.39 -3.04
CA SER A 184 10.87 -9.26 -1.60
C SER A 184 10.53 -7.82 -1.19
N ILE A 185 11.20 -6.81 -1.76
CA ILE A 185 10.87 -5.39 -1.55
C ILE A 185 9.46 -5.10 -2.07
N SER A 186 9.16 -5.51 -3.30
CA SER A 186 7.86 -5.26 -3.91
C SER A 186 6.70 -5.93 -3.18
N LEU A 187 6.89 -7.17 -2.73
CA LEU A 187 5.91 -7.85 -1.88
C LEU A 187 5.71 -7.11 -0.55
N THR A 188 6.79 -6.55 0.00
CA THR A 188 6.70 -5.76 1.24
C THR A 188 5.91 -4.47 1.02
N MET A 189 6.13 -3.79 -0.11
CA MET A 189 5.41 -2.55 -0.45
C MET A 189 3.93 -2.82 -0.72
N LEU A 190 3.61 -3.91 -1.41
CA LEU A 190 2.22 -4.31 -1.68
C LEU A 190 1.48 -4.69 -0.38
N SER A 191 1.95 -5.72 0.33
CA SER A 191 1.25 -6.19 1.54
C SER A 191 1.29 -5.14 2.66
N GLY A 192 2.42 -4.45 2.84
CA GLY A 192 2.57 -3.44 3.89
C GLY A 192 1.77 -2.17 3.60
N GLY A 193 1.82 -1.68 2.36
CA GLY A 193 1.11 -0.46 1.96
C GLY A 193 -0.40 -0.63 1.88
N LEU A 194 -0.88 -1.83 1.53
CA LEU A 194 -2.32 -2.10 1.44
C LEU A 194 -2.98 -2.14 2.83
N ASP A 195 -2.59 -3.09 3.68
CA ASP A 195 -3.29 -3.37 4.93
C ASP A 195 -3.19 -2.19 5.93
N THR A 196 -2.00 -1.59 6.04
CA THR A 196 -1.74 -0.55 7.05
C THR A 196 -2.43 0.77 6.73
N VAL A 197 -2.35 1.22 5.48
CA VAL A 197 -3.02 2.47 5.03
C VAL A 197 -4.53 2.29 5.06
N THR A 198 -5.03 1.13 4.61
CA THR A 198 -6.47 0.84 4.64
C THR A 198 -7.02 0.95 6.06
N THR A 199 -6.34 0.30 7.01
CA THR A 199 -6.73 0.32 8.43
C THR A 199 -6.67 1.72 9.01
N LEU A 200 -5.57 2.45 8.80
CA LEU A 200 -5.38 3.80 9.30
C LEU A 200 -6.49 4.73 8.81
N VAL A 201 -6.71 4.80 7.50
CA VAL A 201 -7.70 5.71 6.90
C VAL A 201 -9.12 5.35 7.34
N ALA A 202 -9.45 4.05 7.45
CA ALA A 202 -10.76 3.60 7.93
C ALA A 202 -11.03 4.07 9.37
N TRP A 203 -10.05 3.91 10.27
CA TRP A 203 -10.15 4.40 11.64
C TRP A 203 -10.19 5.92 11.73
N SER A 204 -9.37 6.63 10.94
CA SER A 204 -9.39 8.10 10.87
C SER A 204 -10.76 8.62 10.45
N ILE A 205 -11.37 8.06 9.40
CA ILE A 205 -12.70 8.47 8.93
C ILE A 205 -13.76 8.17 9.98
N THR A 206 -13.69 7.01 10.64
CA THR A 206 -14.61 6.63 11.71
C THR A 206 -14.53 7.62 12.89
N LEU A 207 -13.32 7.98 13.30
CA LEU A 207 -13.09 8.97 14.37
C LEU A 207 -13.64 10.34 13.99
N LEU A 208 -13.37 10.81 12.78
CA LEU A 208 -13.86 12.11 12.29
C LEU A 208 -15.38 12.14 12.19
N ALA A 209 -16.01 11.06 11.74
CA ALA A 209 -17.47 10.95 11.67
C ALA A 209 -18.13 11.06 13.06
N GLN A 210 -17.43 10.64 14.13
CA GLN A 210 -17.91 10.77 15.51
C GLN A 210 -17.52 12.09 16.17
N ARG A 211 -16.57 12.84 15.59
CA ARG A 211 -16.03 14.09 16.13
C ARG A 211 -16.09 15.25 15.13
N PRO A 212 -17.30 15.74 14.78
CA PRO A 212 -17.46 16.91 13.91
C PRO A 212 -16.71 18.14 14.42
N ASP A 213 -16.58 18.30 15.74
CA ASP A 213 -15.83 19.39 16.36
C ASP A 213 -14.33 19.37 16.01
N ILE A 214 -13.75 18.20 15.80
CA ILE A 214 -12.37 18.02 15.33
C ILE A 214 -12.31 18.21 13.81
N GLN A 215 -13.29 17.70 13.08
CA GLN A 215 -13.38 17.86 11.62
C GLN A 215 -13.44 19.35 11.22
N ASP A 216 -14.26 20.15 11.90
CA ASP A 216 -14.39 21.60 11.64
C ASP A 216 -13.11 22.37 11.97
N LYS A 217 -12.43 22.00 13.05
CA LYS A 217 -11.12 22.59 13.41
C LYS A 217 -10.05 22.25 12.39
N ALA A 218 -10.00 20.99 11.92
CA ALA A 218 -9.09 20.58 10.87
C ALA A 218 -9.35 21.35 9.57
N ALA A 219 -10.62 21.47 9.16
CA ALA A 219 -11.00 22.22 7.97
C ALA A 219 -10.61 23.71 8.08
N THR A 220 -10.85 24.33 9.24
CA THR A 220 -10.46 25.73 9.49
C THR A 220 -8.95 25.91 9.42
N ALA A 221 -8.17 25.03 10.04
CA ALA A 221 -6.71 25.09 10.02
C ALA A 221 -6.14 24.94 8.60
N ILE A 222 -6.74 24.06 7.77
CA ILE A 222 -6.37 23.90 6.36
C ILE A 222 -6.68 25.18 5.57
N GLN A 223 -7.88 25.74 5.74
CA GLN A 223 -8.33 26.95 5.02
C GLN A 223 -7.52 28.21 5.35
N GLN A 224 -6.88 28.26 6.52
CA GLN A 224 -5.96 29.35 6.89
C GLN A 224 -4.65 29.32 6.08
N MET A 225 -4.29 28.17 5.52
CA MET A 225 -3.00 27.96 4.84
C MET A 225 -3.15 27.76 3.33
N TYR A 226 -4.24 27.13 2.90
CA TYR A 226 -4.47 26.74 1.52
C TYR A 226 -5.75 27.36 0.98
N SER A 227 -5.72 27.76 -0.29
CA SER A 227 -6.85 28.38 -0.98
C SER A 227 -7.72 27.35 -1.68
N GLN A 228 -8.95 27.71 -2.06
CA GLN A 228 -9.80 26.82 -2.85
C GLN A 228 -9.20 26.46 -4.22
N SER A 229 -8.42 27.35 -4.82
CA SER A 229 -7.71 27.10 -6.09
C SER A 229 -6.47 26.21 -5.94
N GLN A 230 -5.92 26.11 -4.73
CA GLN A 230 -4.77 25.27 -4.42
C GLN A 230 -4.98 24.59 -3.06
N PRO A 231 -5.87 23.58 -3.00
CA PRO A 231 -6.29 22.97 -1.73
C PRO A 231 -5.29 21.93 -1.20
N LEU A 232 -4.33 21.49 -2.01
CA LEU A 232 -3.28 20.56 -1.62
C LEU A 232 -1.99 21.31 -1.26
N CYS A 233 -1.24 20.75 -0.32
CA CYS A 233 0.07 21.26 0.06
C CYS A 233 1.12 21.00 -1.04
N ASP A 234 2.17 21.81 -1.05
CA ASP A 234 3.32 21.57 -1.92
C ASP A 234 4.09 20.31 -1.49
N ALA A 235 4.79 19.66 -2.42
CA ALA A 235 5.67 18.53 -2.09
C ALA A 235 6.75 18.87 -1.06
N ASN A 236 7.18 20.13 -1.03
CA ASN A 236 8.16 20.66 -0.09
C ASN A 236 7.50 21.25 1.18
N ASP A 237 6.20 21.03 1.38
CA ASP A 237 5.53 21.40 2.62
C ASP A 237 6.04 20.52 3.77
N ASP A 238 6.89 21.09 4.60
CA ASP A 238 7.47 20.43 5.77
C ASP A 238 6.47 20.39 6.94
N GLN A 239 5.31 19.77 6.73
CA GLN A 239 4.31 19.55 7.78
C GLN A 239 3.84 20.86 8.46
N LYS A 240 3.64 21.93 7.67
CA LYS A 240 3.42 23.28 8.22
C LYS A 240 2.07 23.43 8.94
N CYS A 241 1.05 22.66 8.55
CA CYS A 241 -0.24 22.66 9.23
C CYS A 241 -0.19 21.83 10.52
N ALA A 242 0.28 22.45 11.61
CA ALA A 242 0.51 21.77 12.89
C ALA A 242 -0.72 21.00 13.43
N TYR A 243 -1.94 21.51 13.19
CA TYR A 243 -3.16 20.82 13.62
C TYR A 243 -3.39 19.52 12.84
N VAL A 244 -3.19 19.52 11.52
CA VAL A 244 -3.30 18.31 10.69
C VAL A 244 -2.22 17.30 11.05
N VAL A 245 -1.00 17.76 11.35
CA VAL A 245 0.09 16.90 11.82
C VAL A 245 -0.27 16.22 13.14
N ALA A 246 -0.82 16.97 14.09
CA ALA A 246 -1.30 16.42 15.36
C ALA A 246 -2.44 15.41 15.14
N LEU A 247 -3.38 15.71 14.25
CA LEU A 247 -4.47 14.80 13.90
C LEU A 247 -3.97 13.49 13.29
N VAL A 248 -3.02 13.55 12.36
CA VAL A 248 -2.41 12.35 11.77
C VAL A 248 -1.70 11.54 12.84
N ARG A 249 -0.96 12.17 13.76
CA ARG A 249 -0.29 11.49 14.88
C ARG A 249 -1.27 10.85 15.87
N GLU A 250 -2.44 11.43 16.08
CA GLU A 250 -3.49 10.85 16.92
C GLU A 250 -4.15 9.64 16.25
N CYS A 251 -4.17 9.59 14.92
CA CYS A 251 -4.71 8.46 14.17
C CYS A 251 -3.73 7.28 14.05
N LEU A 252 -2.42 7.54 14.13
CA LEU A 252 -1.33 6.55 14.04
C LEU A 252 -1.13 5.80 15.35
#